data_AF-A0A448ZW42-F1
#
_entry.id   AF-A0A448ZW42-F1
#
_cell.length_a   1.000
_cell.length_b   1.000
_cell.length_c   1.000
_cell.angle_alpha   90.00
_cell.angle_beta   90.00
_cell.angle_gamma   90.00
#
_symmetry.space_group_name_H-M   'P 1'
#
loop_
_entity.id
_entity.type
_entity.pdbx_description
1 polymer ?
#
loop_
_entity_poly.entity_id
_entity_poly.type
_entity_poly.pdbx_seq_one_letter_code
_entity_poly.pdbx_strand_id
1 'polypeptide(L)'
;MKEKRTFKEYWKDSWNLFSLLYLAITLIIYVSLMLIINYAAKKGWIDSITFSSIVIFSINGFVLLFRWGFAKGIINAIVKSHDERKIYKLAKQQFDSTTSVNEQNAIIARQREKYNRDKELKESRKTHMTNLVFYILVLLPIVAILCMIPWLVK
;
A
#
# COMPACT_ATOMS: atom_id res chain seq x y z
N MET A 1 4.41 -21.70 -14.23
CA MET A 1 4.11 -20.69 -15.26
C MET A 1 2.99 -19.80 -14.72
N LYS A 2 3.16 -18.47 -14.67
CA LYS A 2 2.04 -17.58 -14.34
C LYS A 2 1.16 -17.50 -15.59
N GLU A 3 -0.03 -18.06 -15.54
CA GLU A 3 -1.04 -17.83 -16.60
C GLU A 3 -1.19 -16.32 -16.81
N LYS A 4 -1.05 -15.88 -18.06
CA LYS A 4 -1.31 -14.49 -18.43
C LYS A 4 -2.81 -14.29 -18.28
N ARG A 5 -3.22 -13.62 -17.18
CA ARG A 5 -4.61 -13.21 -16.97
C ARG A 5 -5.11 -12.46 -18.20
N THR A 6 -6.34 -12.74 -18.62
CA THR A 6 -6.95 -11.97 -19.70
C THR A 6 -7.26 -10.55 -19.23
N PHE A 7 -7.27 -9.59 -20.16
CA PHE A 7 -7.59 -8.19 -19.83
C PHE A 7 -8.96 -8.05 -19.13
N LYS A 8 -9.93 -8.87 -19.54
CA LYS A 8 -11.28 -8.91 -18.95
C LYS A 8 -11.26 -9.35 -17.48
N GLU A 9 -10.48 -10.36 -17.15
CA GLU A 9 -10.30 -10.81 -15.75
C GLU A 9 -9.55 -9.76 -14.94
N TYR A 10 -8.52 -9.13 -15.52
CA TYR A 10 -7.79 -8.05 -14.86
C TYR A 10 -8.73 -6.90 -14.48
N TRP A 11 -9.56 -6.46 -15.43
CA TRP A 11 -10.54 -5.39 -15.21
C TRP A 11 -11.58 -5.77 -14.15
N LYS A 12 -12.13 -6.99 -14.20
CA LYS A 12 -13.11 -7.46 -13.22
C LYS A 12 -12.52 -7.51 -11.80
N ASP A 13 -11.28 -7.98 -11.65
CA ASP A 13 -10.59 -8.07 -10.36
C ASP A 13 -10.16 -6.69 -9.82
N SER A 14 -10.06 -5.68 -10.68
CA SER A 14 -9.74 -4.31 -10.28
C SER A 14 -10.82 -3.66 -9.42
N TRP A 15 -12.08 -4.00 -9.66
CA TRP A 15 -13.24 -3.42 -8.98
C TRP A 15 -13.65 -4.23 -7.75
N ASN A 16 -12.68 -4.59 -6.91
CA ASN A 16 -12.98 -5.17 -5.61
C ASN A 16 -13.44 -4.09 -4.61
N LEU A 17 -14.13 -4.51 -3.54
CA LEU A 17 -14.67 -3.60 -2.53
C LEU A 17 -13.62 -2.66 -1.94
N PHE A 18 -12.40 -3.15 -1.69
CA PHE A 18 -11.31 -2.34 -1.14
C PHE A 18 -10.83 -1.27 -2.12
N SER A 19 -10.68 -1.62 -3.41
CA SER A 19 -10.34 -0.68 -4.47
C SER A 19 -11.40 0.41 -4.60
N LEU A 20 -12.68 0.03 -4.53
CA LEU A 20 -13.79 0.94 -4.67
C LEU A 20 -13.93 1.86 -3.45
N LEU A 21 -13.76 1.33 -2.25
CA LEU A 21 -13.67 2.12 -1.01
C LEU A 21 -12.51 3.11 -1.07
N TYR A 22 -11.33 2.67 -1.50
CA TYR A 22 -10.17 3.55 -1.64
C TYR A 22 -10.46 4.69 -2.63
N LEU A 23 -11.00 4.37 -3.82
CA LEU A 23 -11.41 5.36 -4.82
C LEU A 23 -12.40 6.38 -4.22
N ALA A 24 -13.44 5.91 -3.54
CA ALA A 24 -14.45 6.78 -2.94
C ALA A 24 -13.87 7.70 -1.87
N ILE A 25 -13.04 7.16 -0.97
CA ILE A 25 -12.37 7.95 0.08
C ILE A 25 -11.44 9.00 -0.54
N THR A 26 -10.65 8.63 -1.56
CA THR A 26 -9.76 9.57 -2.25
C THR A 26 -10.54 10.70 -2.93
N LEU A 27 -11.69 10.40 -3.55
CA LEU A 27 -12.56 11.43 -4.16
C LEU A 27 -13.14 12.37 -3.10
N ILE A 28 -13.60 11.84 -1.96
CA ILE A 28 -14.10 12.67 -0.86
C ILE A 28 -13.00 13.60 -0.36
N ILE A 29 -11.80 13.07 -0.10
CA ILE A 29 -10.65 13.88 0.34
C ILE A 29 -10.30 14.96 -0.70
N TYR A 30 -10.34 14.64 -1.99
CA TYR A 30 -10.08 15.61 -3.06
C TYR A 30 -11.08 16.76 -3.04
N VAL A 31 -12.38 16.46 -2.98
CA VAL A 31 -13.43 17.48 -2.91
C VAL A 31 -13.30 18.30 -1.63
N SER A 32 -13.06 17.65 -0.48
CA SER A 32 -12.85 18.36 0.79
C SER A 32 -11.65 19.30 0.74
N LEU A 33 -10.51 18.88 0.19
CA LEU A 33 -9.32 19.72 0.01
C LEU A 33 -9.63 20.94 -0.87
N MET A 34 -10.31 20.72 -2.00
CA MET A 34 -10.71 21.79 -2.90
C MET A 34 -11.58 22.83 -2.20
N LEU A 35 -12.59 22.38 -1.43
CA LEU A 35 -13.46 23.28 -0.66
C LEU A 35 -12.69 24.01 0.44
N ILE A 36 -11.80 23.34 1.17
CA ILE A 36 -10.98 23.97 2.22
C ILE A 36 -10.12 25.08 1.62
N ILE A 37 -9.45 24.83 0.49
CA ILE A 37 -8.58 25.84 -0.12
C ILE A 37 -9.41 27.00 -0.70
N ASN A 38 -10.56 26.72 -1.30
CA ASN A 38 -11.43 27.75 -1.84
C ASN A 38 -12.03 28.65 -0.75
N TYR A 39 -12.60 28.06 0.29
CA TYR A 39 -13.37 28.80 1.31
C TYR A 39 -12.53 29.23 2.50
N ALA A 40 -11.65 28.36 3.03
CA ALA A 40 -10.85 28.70 4.20
C ALA A 40 -9.60 29.52 3.83
N ALA A 41 -8.89 29.13 2.75
CA ALA A 41 -7.74 29.88 2.27
C ALA A 41 -8.10 30.99 1.26
N LYS A 42 -9.40 31.16 0.96
CA LYS A 42 -9.95 32.21 0.08
C LYS A 42 -9.26 32.28 -1.29
N LYS A 43 -8.88 31.13 -1.83
CA LYS A 43 -8.24 31.02 -3.15
C LYS A 43 -9.28 30.85 -4.25
N GLY A 44 -8.92 31.27 -5.47
CA GLY A 44 -9.77 31.06 -6.64
C GLY A 44 -10.05 29.57 -6.88
N TRP A 45 -11.13 29.26 -7.60
CA TRP A 45 -11.49 27.88 -7.92
C TRP A 45 -10.37 27.15 -8.69
N ILE A 46 -9.71 27.84 -9.63
CA ILE A 46 -8.62 27.29 -10.43
C ILE A 46 -7.42 26.94 -9.54
N ASP A 47 -7.00 27.85 -8.66
CA ASP A 47 -5.90 27.61 -7.72
C ASP A 47 -6.21 26.46 -6.77
N SER A 48 -7.46 26.40 -6.28
CA SER A 48 -7.92 25.37 -5.35
C SER A 48 -7.92 23.98 -5.98
N ILE A 49 -8.42 23.86 -7.21
CA ILE A 49 -8.39 22.63 -8.00
C ILE A 49 -6.95 22.21 -8.29
N THR A 50 -6.11 23.16 -8.70
CA THR A 50 -4.71 22.89 -9.07
C THR A 50 -3.92 22.36 -7.86
N PHE A 51 -4.00 23.06 -6.72
CA PHE A 51 -3.29 22.65 -5.51
C PHE A 51 -3.79 21.30 -4.99
N SER A 52 -5.12 21.09 -4.96
CA SER A 52 -5.71 19.80 -4.55
C SER A 52 -5.27 18.66 -5.47
N SER A 53 -5.16 18.93 -6.77
CA SER A 53 -4.73 17.94 -7.77
C SER A 53 -3.26 17.57 -7.58
N ILE A 54 -2.38 18.54 -7.30
CA ILE A 54 -0.96 18.29 -7.01
C ILE A 54 -0.81 17.44 -5.73
N VAL A 55 -1.54 17.76 -4.67
CA VAL A 55 -1.48 17.03 -3.40
C VAL A 55 -1.96 15.59 -3.58
N ILE A 56 -3.12 15.39 -4.21
CA ILE A 56 -3.66 14.04 -4.47
C ILE A 56 -2.77 13.26 -5.44
N PHE A 57 -2.21 13.89 -6.47
CA PHE A 57 -1.26 13.26 -7.37
C PHE A 57 -0.01 12.78 -6.59
N SER A 58 0.53 13.61 -5.72
CA SER A 58 1.71 13.29 -4.91
C SER A 58 1.44 12.10 -3.99
N ILE A 59 0.31 12.11 -3.26
CA ILE A 59 -0.07 11.00 -2.37
C ILE A 59 -0.24 9.70 -3.16
N ASN A 60 -0.98 9.71 -4.26
CA ASN A 60 -1.19 8.51 -5.07
C ASN A 60 0.11 8.03 -5.72
N GLY A 61 0.96 8.95 -6.18
CA GLY A 61 2.29 8.65 -6.71
C GLY A 61 3.16 7.94 -5.66
N PHE A 62 3.22 8.46 -4.43
CA PHE A 62 3.92 7.80 -3.33
C PHE A 62 3.40 6.39 -3.07
N VAL A 63 2.07 6.22 -2.96
CA VAL A 63 1.45 4.90 -2.76
C VAL A 63 1.85 3.92 -3.87
N LEU A 64 1.88 4.39 -5.12
CA LEU A 64 2.25 3.59 -6.28
C LEU A 64 3.73 3.16 -6.24
N LEU A 65 4.63 4.06 -5.83
CA LEU A 65 6.05 3.75 -5.60
C LEU A 65 6.24 2.66 -4.54
N PHE A 66 5.54 2.78 -3.40
CA PHE A 66 5.56 1.74 -2.37
C PHE A 66 5.08 0.39 -2.91
N ARG A 67 4.04 0.42 -3.75
CA ARG A 67 3.42 -0.77 -4.33
C ARG A 67 4.28 -1.45 -5.41
N TRP A 68 5.04 -0.68 -6.18
CA TRP A 68 6.10 -1.22 -7.06
C TRP A 68 7.26 -1.83 -6.29
N GLY A 69 7.35 -1.52 -5.01
CA GLY A 69 8.32 -2.12 -4.11
C GLY A 69 9.61 -1.33 -4.00
N PHE A 70 9.57 -0.04 -4.30
CA PHE A 70 10.70 0.87 -4.12
C PHE A 70 11.22 0.85 -2.67
N ALA A 71 10.33 0.61 -1.70
CA ALA A 71 10.66 0.49 -0.28
C ALA A 71 10.76 -0.97 0.23
N LYS A 72 10.72 -1.99 -0.66
CA LYS A 72 10.73 -3.41 -0.23
C LYS A 72 11.95 -3.75 0.62
N GLY A 73 13.13 -3.23 0.28
CA GLY A 73 14.36 -3.50 1.06
C GLY A 73 14.24 -3.03 2.51
N ILE A 74 13.80 -1.79 2.72
CA ILE A 74 13.64 -1.18 4.04
C ILE A 74 12.52 -1.88 4.82
N ILE A 75 11.36 -2.07 4.19
CA ILE A 75 10.21 -2.73 4.83
C ILE A 75 10.57 -4.18 5.21
N ASN A 76 11.25 -4.92 4.35
CA ASN A 76 11.66 -6.29 4.64
C ASN A 76 12.65 -6.36 5.80
N ALA A 77 13.58 -5.42 5.92
CA ALA A 77 14.50 -5.37 7.06
C ALA A 77 13.75 -5.14 8.38
N ILE A 78 12.80 -4.19 8.39
CA ILE A 78 11.97 -3.88 9.57
C ILE A 78 11.09 -5.08 9.94
N VAL A 79 10.38 -5.64 8.96
CA VAL A 79 9.50 -6.81 9.16
C VAL A 79 10.30 -8.02 9.65
N LYS A 80 11.49 -8.28 9.07
CA LYS A 80 12.36 -9.39 9.51
C LYS A 80 12.84 -9.18 10.95
N SER A 81 13.21 -7.96 11.33
CA SER A 81 13.61 -7.65 12.70
C SER A 81 12.46 -7.88 13.69
N HIS A 82 11.26 -7.44 13.35
CA HIS A 82 10.07 -7.66 14.17
C HIS A 82 9.68 -9.15 14.26
N ASP A 83 9.69 -9.86 13.13
CA ASP A 83 9.40 -11.29 13.05
C ASP A 83 10.39 -12.09 13.91
N GLU A 84 11.67 -11.77 13.85
CA GLU A 84 12.72 -12.43 14.64
C GLU A 84 12.49 -12.27 16.15
N ARG A 85 12.14 -11.06 16.61
CA ARG A 85 11.80 -10.82 18.02
C ARG A 85 10.61 -11.66 18.47
N LYS A 86 9.61 -11.81 17.60
CA LYS A 86 8.43 -12.62 17.90
C LYS A 86 8.75 -14.11 17.95
N ILE A 87 9.54 -14.62 16.99
CA ILE A 87 10.01 -16.01 16.96
C ILE A 87 10.80 -16.31 18.24
N TYR A 88 11.74 -15.44 18.60
CA TYR A 88 12.53 -15.61 19.82
C TYR A 88 11.68 -15.62 21.08
N LYS A 89 10.68 -14.72 21.18
CA LYS A 89 9.75 -14.69 22.32
C LYS A 89 8.95 -16.00 22.44
N LEU A 90 8.48 -16.56 21.32
CA LEU A 90 7.74 -17.82 21.30
C LEU A 90 8.65 -19.04 21.57
N ALA A 91 9.87 -19.04 21.04
CA ALA A 91 10.85 -20.08 21.33
C ALA A 91 11.24 -20.09 22.81
N LYS A 92 11.42 -18.91 23.42
CA LYS A 92 11.77 -18.78 24.83
C LYS A 92 10.70 -19.33 25.78
N GLN A 93 9.43 -19.37 25.36
CA GLN A 93 8.35 -19.99 26.13
C GLN A 93 8.45 -21.52 26.16
N GLN A 94 9.27 -22.12 25.30
CA GLN A 94 9.50 -23.57 25.22
C GLN A 94 10.84 -23.98 25.84
N PHE A 95 11.56 -23.05 26.45
CA PHE A 95 12.80 -23.35 27.15
C PHE A 95 12.47 -23.79 28.57
N ASP A 96 12.98 -24.96 28.96
CA ASP A 96 13.00 -25.41 30.35
C ASP A 96 14.30 -24.94 31.01
N SER A 97 14.32 -24.93 32.34
CA SER A 97 15.50 -24.54 33.14
C SER A 97 16.73 -25.41 32.90
N THR A 98 16.55 -26.59 32.30
CA THR A 98 17.59 -27.59 32.01
C THR A 98 17.95 -27.71 30.52
N THR A 99 17.33 -26.93 29.63
CA THR A 99 17.53 -27.06 28.19
C THR A 99 18.95 -26.65 27.76
N SER A 100 19.66 -27.57 27.11
CA SER A 100 21.01 -27.32 26.59
C SER A 100 21.01 -26.27 25.48
N VAL A 101 22.13 -25.56 25.29
CA VAL A 101 22.30 -24.57 24.20
C VAL A 101 21.98 -25.17 22.82
N ASN A 102 22.33 -26.44 22.60
CA ASN A 102 22.03 -27.14 21.35
C ASN A 102 20.52 -27.37 21.16
N GLU A 103 19.80 -27.69 22.22
CA GLU A 103 18.35 -27.87 22.20
C GLU A 103 17.62 -26.53 22.03
N GLN A 104 18.10 -25.46 22.67
CA GLN A 104 17.57 -24.12 22.47
C GLN A 104 17.68 -23.68 21.00
N ASN A 105 18.83 -23.94 20.36
CA ASN A 105 19.03 -23.67 18.94
C ASN A 105 18.09 -24.50 18.05
N ALA A 106 17.86 -25.77 18.39
CA ALA A 106 16.91 -26.63 17.68
C ALA A 106 15.46 -26.13 17.82
N ILE A 107 15.07 -25.65 19.01
CA ILE A 107 13.74 -25.07 19.27
C ILE A 107 13.54 -23.79 18.46
N ILE A 108 14.52 -22.90 18.44
CA ILE A 108 14.48 -21.66 17.65
C ILE A 108 14.34 -21.98 16.15
N ALA A 109 15.12 -22.94 15.64
CA ALA A 109 15.04 -23.35 14.23
C ALA A 109 13.65 -23.91 13.86
N ARG A 110 13.10 -24.81 14.69
CA ARG A 110 11.74 -25.36 14.49
C ARG A 110 10.68 -24.26 14.52
N GLN A 111 10.78 -23.30 15.43
CA GLN A 111 9.84 -22.17 15.49
C GLN A 111 9.95 -21.25 14.27
N ARG A 112 11.16 -21.03 13.76
CA ARG A 112 11.38 -20.26 12.53
C ARG A 112 10.74 -20.94 11.32
N GLU A 113 10.90 -22.25 11.17
CA GLU A 113 10.26 -23.02 10.09
C GLU A 113 8.73 -22.94 10.17
N LYS A 114 8.16 -23.14 11.37
CA LYS A 114 6.72 -23.05 11.59
C LYS A 114 6.19 -21.66 11.24
N TYR A 115 6.86 -20.61 11.70
CA TYR A 115 6.48 -19.23 11.40
C TYR A 115 6.54 -18.91 9.91
N ASN A 116 7.57 -19.36 9.21
CA ASN A 116 7.72 -19.15 7.77
C ASN A 116 6.61 -19.87 6.99
N ARG A 117 6.30 -21.12 7.35
CA ARG A 117 5.19 -21.87 6.74
C ARG A 117 3.84 -21.18 6.95
N ASP A 118 3.57 -20.71 8.17
CA ASP A 118 2.33 -19.97 8.47
C ASP A 118 2.24 -18.64 7.69
N LYS A 119 3.37 -17.98 7.47
CA LYS A 119 3.46 -16.74 6.69
C LYS A 119 3.20 -17.01 5.21
N GLU A 120 3.79 -18.05 4.63
CA GLU A 120 3.55 -18.47 3.24
C GLU A 120 2.09 -18.86 3.01
N LEU A 121 1.49 -19.61 3.94
CA LEU A 121 0.06 -19.97 3.90
C LEU A 121 -0.85 -18.75 3.99
N LYS A 122 -0.47 -17.71 4.74
CA LYS A 122 -1.21 -16.46 4.79
C LYS A 122 -1.04 -15.64 3.51
N GLU A 123 0.15 -15.62 2.93
CA GLU A 123 0.41 -14.90 1.68
C GLU A 123 -0.30 -15.53 0.48
N SER A 124 -0.36 -16.86 0.40
CA SER A 124 -1.09 -17.55 -0.66
C SER A 124 -2.61 -17.31 -0.63
N ARG A 125 -3.15 -16.97 0.54
CA ARG A 125 -4.58 -16.63 0.72
C ARG A 125 -4.91 -15.16 0.47
N LYS A 126 -3.92 -14.28 0.28
CA LYS A 126 -4.18 -12.86 0.05
C LYS A 126 -4.76 -12.64 -1.34
N THR A 127 -5.93 -12.02 -1.41
CA THR A 127 -6.52 -11.57 -2.68
C THR A 127 -5.61 -10.54 -3.32
N HIS A 128 -5.12 -10.82 -4.52
CA HIS A 128 -4.30 -9.87 -5.28
C HIS A 128 -5.16 -8.72 -5.80
N MET A 129 -5.13 -7.59 -5.11
CA MET A 129 -5.62 -6.32 -5.65
C MET A 129 -4.79 -5.95 -6.88
N THR A 130 -5.41 -5.46 -7.95
CA THR A 130 -4.68 -4.96 -9.15
C THR A 130 -4.32 -3.48 -8.99
N ASN A 131 -3.48 -2.96 -9.89
CA ASN A 131 -2.99 -1.57 -9.80
C ASN A 131 -3.90 -0.55 -10.52
N LEU A 132 -4.97 -1.02 -11.17
CA LEU A 132 -5.79 -0.19 -12.06
C LEU A 132 -6.36 1.05 -11.39
N VAL A 133 -6.95 0.91 -10.20
CA VAL A 133 -7.55 2.03 -9.47
C VAL A 133 -6.50 3.09 -9.13
N PHE A 134 -5.28 2.69 -8.79
CA PHE A 134 -4.18 3.64 -8.56
C PHE A 134 -3.78 4.37 -9.84
N TYR A 135 -3.75 3.68 -10.98
CA TYR A 135 -3.50 4.35 -12.27
C TYR A 135 -4.59 5.36 -12.62
N ILE A 136 -5.86 5.03 -12.39
CA ILE A 136 -6.98 5.96 -12.61
C ILE A 136 -6.84 7.18 -11.68
N LEU A 137 -6.54 6.95 -10.40
CA LEU A 137 -6.36 8.01 -9.40
C LEU A 137 -5.14 8.90 -9.63
N VAL A 138 -4.10 8.40 -10.30
CA VAL A 138 -2.95 9.20 -10.76
C VAL A 138 -3.28 9.95 -12.05
N LEU A 139 -4.02 9.33 -12.97
CA LEU A 139 -4.37 9.94 -14.26
C LEU A 139 -5.36 11.10 -14.11
N LEU A 140 -6.34 10.97 -13.21
CA LEU A 140 -7.37 11.98 -12.98
C LEU A 140 -6.80 13.38 -12.64
N PRO A 141 -5.89 13.54 -11.65
CA PRO A 141 -5.29 14.84 -11.36
C PRO A 141 -4.38 15.34 -12.49
N ILE A 142 -3.71 14.46 -13.25
CA ILE A 142 -2.94 14.87 -14.44
C ILE A 142 -3.88 15.52 -15.47
N VAL A 143 -4.98 14.85 -15.80
CA VAL A 143 -5.97 15.35 -16.75
C VAL A 143 -6.58 16.67 -16.25
N ALA A 144 -6.93 16.75 -14.96
CA ALA A 144 -7.45 17.98 -14.37
C ALA A 144 -6.47 19.15 -14.51
N ILE A 145 -5.18 18.94 -14.23
CA ILE A 145 -4.13 19.96 -14.41
C ILE A 145 -4.01 20.37 -15.88
N LEU A 146 -3.93 19.39 -16.81
CA LEU A 146 -3.82 19.65 -18.25
C LEU A 146 -4.99 20.49 -18.77
N CYS A 147 -6.22 20.21 -18.33
CA CYS A 147 -7.41 20.98 -18.70
C CYS A 147 -7.37 22.43 -18.17
N MET A 148 -6.65 22.68 -17.08
CA MET A 148 -6.55 24.01 -16.46
C MET A 148 -5.39 24.85 -17.00
N ILE A 149 -4.42 24.26 -17.72
CA ILE A 149 -3.28 24.99 -18.33
C ILE A 149 -3.70 26.25 -19.10
N PRO A 150 -4.73 26.24 -19.98
CA PRO A 150 -5.13 27.43 -20.73
C PRO A 150 -5.55 28.63 -19.86
N TRP A 151 -5.94 28.36 -18.61
CA TRP A 151 -6.38 29.37 -17.65
C TRP A 151 -5.26 29.80 -16.68
N LEU A 152 -4.20 29.01 -16.56
CA LEU A 152 -3.03 29.29 -15.71
C LEU A 152 -1.93 30.09 -16.44
N VAL A 153 -1.93 30.06 -17.78
CA VAL A 153 -0.90 30.70 -18.63
C VAL A 153 -1.37 32.07 -19.17
N LYS A 154 -2.58 32.50 -18.81
CA LYS A 154 -3.08 33.85 -19.07
C LYS A 154 -2.75 34.77 -17.91
#